data_AF-A0A7J6Q3V3-F1
#
_entry.id   AF-A0A7J6Q3V3-F1
#
_cell.length_a   1.000
_cell.length_b   1.000
_cell.length_c   1.000
_cell.angle_alpha   90.00
_cell.angle_beta   90.00
_cell.angle_gamma   90.00
#
_symmetry.space_group_name_H-M   'P 1'
#
loop_
_entity.id
_entity.type
_entity.pdbx_description
1 polymer ?
#
loop_
_entity_poly.entity_id
_entity_poly.type
_entity_poly.pdbx_seq_one_letter_code
_entity_poly.pdbx_strand_id
1 'polypeptide(L)'
;VTSEGSKNANSSSSSIVKPNPPDARISELPRALGSGITQTYQECDSSYQYSNHYAPRRIFTKLIEPCKNDGYDNAEGDFICRVNDVIANPEGYGYEIADRLGHGTFGQVLRCVTCDNRSVAVKIIKNKPAYFQQALVEVRILQLLNRYYDTRIV
;
A
#
# COMPACT_ATOMS: atom_id res chain seq x y z
N VAL A 1 -5.26 12.07 -71.73
CA VAL A 1 -6.32 11.23 -71.13
C VAL A 1 -5.93 11.08 -69.67
N THR A 2 -6.28 12.08 -68.83
CA THR A 2 -7.33 12.01 -67.77
C THR A 2 -6.94 11.01 -66.68
N SER A 3 -7.01 11.25 -65.37
CA SER A 3 -7.68 12.24 -64.54
C SER A 3 -7.10 12.13 -63.13
N GLU A 4 -7.28 13.18 -62.35
CA GLU A 4 -7.09 13.31 -60.90
C GLU A 4 -7.77 12.20 -60.07
N GLY A 5 -7.32 12.00 -58.82
CA GLY A 5 -8.09 11.22 -57.85
C GLY A 5 -7.42 10.94 -56.50
N SER A 6 -7.51 11.91 -55.59
CA SER A 6 -7.65 11.79 -54.12
C SER A 6 -6.71 10.95 -53.24
N LYS A 7 -6.14 11.70 -52.29
CA LYS A 7 -5.64 11.29 -50.96
C LYS A 7 -6.64 10.38 -50.23
N ASN A 8 -6.14 9.40 -49.49
CA ASN A 8 -6.74 9.09 -48.19
C ASN A 8 -5.68 8.60 -47.19
N ALA A 9 -5.45 9.43 -46.17
CA ALA A 9 -4.67 9.09 -45.00
C ALA A 9 -5.57 8.26 -44.08
N ASN A 10 -5.29 6.96 -43.95
CA ASN A 10 -5.89 6.17 -42.88
C ASN A 10 -5.08 6.40 -41.60
N SER A 11 -5.47 7.43 -40.87
CA SER A 11 -5.22 7.53 -39.44
C SER A 11 -5.94 6.37 -38.75
N SER A 12 -5.19 5.31 -38.42
CA SER A 12 -5.66 4.26 -37.51
C SER A 12 -5.70 4.84 -36.10
N SER A 13 -6.74 5.62 -35.81
CA SER A 13 -7.11 6.02 -34.47
C SER A 13 -7.48 4.77 -33.69
N SER A 14 -6.52 4.15 -33.00
CA SER A 14 -6.79 3.10 -32.04
C SER A 14 -7.53 3.73 -30.86
N SER A 15 -8.85 3.80 -30.95
CA SER A 15 -9.72 4.14 -29.83
C SER A 15 -9.48 3.11 -28.73
N ILE A 16 -8.81 3.53 -27.65
CA ILE A 16 -8.69 2.77 -26.41
C ILE A 16 -10.12 2.50 -25.93
N VAL A 17 -10.59 1.27 -26.12
CA VAL A 17 -11.84 0.79 -25.55
C VAL A 17 -11.63 0.76 -24.04
N LYS A 18 -12.23 1.72 -23.33
CA LYS A 18 -12.35 1.62 -21.87
C LYS A 18 -13.18 0.36 -21.59
N PRO A 19 -12.72 -0.58 -20.75
CA PRO A 19 -13.52 -1.75 -20.43
C PRO A 19 -14.83 -1.30 -19.80
N ASN A 20 -15.94 -1.89 -20.26
CA ASN A 20 -17.25 -1.66 -19.67
C ASN A 20 -17.21 -2.04 -18.18
N PRO A 21 -17.92 -1.30 -17.31
CA PRO A 21 -18.04 -1.68 -15.91
C PRO A 21 -18.60 -3.11 -15.81
N PRO A 22 -18.08 -3.94 -14.88
CA PRO A 22 -18.57 -5.30 -14.72
C PRO A 22 -20.06 -5.27 -14.37
N ASP A 23 -20.83 -6.17 -14.99
CA ASP A 23 -22.26 -6.33 -14.74
C ASP A 23 -22.51 -6.47 -13.23
N ALA A 24 -23.42 -5.66 -12.68
CA ALA A 24 -23.73 -5.62 -11.26
C ALA A 24 -24.06 -7.03 -10.70
N ARG A 25 -24.69 -7.88 -11.52
CA ARG A 25 -25.00 -9.27 -11.14
C ARG A 25 -23.77 -10.15 -10.93
N ILE A 26 -22.69 -9.90 -11.67
CA ILE A 26 -21.43 -10.63 -11.53
C ILE A 26 -20.69 -10.20 -10.26
N SER A 27 -20.88 -8.96 -9.80
CA SER A 27 -20.33 -8.48 -8.53
C SER A 27 -21.09 -9.02 -7.29
N GLU A 28 -22.37 -9.35 -7.45
CA GLU A 28 -23.20 -9.90 -6.36
C GLU A 28 -22.87 -11.36 -6.03
N LEU A 29 -22.52 -12.18 -7.03
CA LEU A 29 -22.24 -13.61 -6.83
C LEU A 29 -21.05 -13.87 -5.88
N PRO A 30 -19.86 -13.27 -6.06
CA PRO A 30 -18.75 -13.40 -5.10
C PRO A 30 -19.12 -12.86 -3.72
N ARG A 31 -19.92 -11.80 -3.66
CA ARG A 31 -20.35 -11.19 -2.40
C ARG A 31 -21.31 -12.11 -1.63
N ALA A 32 -22.27 -12.72 -2.32
CA ALA A 32 -23.22 -13.67 -1.76
C ALA A 32 -22.54 -14.98 -1.30
N LEU A 33 -21.53 -15.45 -2.05
CA LEU A 33 -20.72 -16.61 -1.67
C LEU A 33 -19.79 -16.30 -0.49
N GLY A 34 -19.29 -15.07 -0.39
CA GLY A 34 -18.39 -14.64 0.70
C GLY A 34 -19.10 -14.31 2.02
N SER A 35 -20.36 -13.87 1.98
CA SER A 35 -21.07 -13.35 3.16
C SER A 35 -21.41 -14.41 4.22
N GLY A 36 -21.46 -15.69 3.86
CA GLY A 36 -21.85 -16.78 4.77
C GLY A 36 -20.70 -17.59 5.35
N ILE A 37 -19.45 -17.37 4.89
CA ILE A 37 -18.36 -18.32 5.15
C ILE A 37 -18.04 -18.47 6.64
N THR A 38 -18.00 -17.36 7.38
CA THR A 38 -17.74 -17.39 8.83
C THR A 38 -18.83 -18.16 9.57
N GLN A 39 -20.09 -17.96 9.20
CA GLN A 39 -21.23 -18.65 9.80
C GLN A 39 -21.20 -20.15 9.48
N THR A 40 -20.91 -20.54 8.23
CA THR A 40 -20.79 -21.95 7.83
C THR A 40 -19.70 -22.67 8.60
N TYR A 41 -18.53 -22.05 8.80
CA TYR A 41 -17.47 -22.66 9.61
C TYR A 41 -17.85 -22.78 11.09
N GLN A 42 -18.59 -21.80 11.65
CA GLN A 42 -19.15 -21.87 13.01
C GLN A 42 -20.18 -23.00 13.17
N GLU A 43 -20.98 -23.27 12.13
CA GLU A 43 -21.94 -24.37 12.12
C GLU A 43 -21.24 -25.74 12.06
N CYS A 44 -20.10 -25.85 11.38
CA CYS A 44 -19.29 -27.07 11.35
C CYS A 44 -18.44 -27.29 12.61
N ASP A 45 -18.01 -26.21 13.26
CA ASP A 45 -17.23 -26.23 14.50
C ASP A 45 -17.64 -25.06 15.40
N SER A 46 -18.35 -25.38 16.49
CA SER A 46 -18.84 -24.38 17.45
C SER A 46 -17.72 -23.63 18.18
N SER A 47 -16.49 -24.15 18.16
CA SER A 47 -15.32 -23.49 18.72
C SER A 47 -14.64 -22.53 17.74
N TYR A 48 -15.03 -22.56 16.46
CA TYR A 48 -14.47 -21.70 15.43
C TYR A 48 -14.89 -20.24 15.63
N GLN A 49 -13.91 -19.38 15.88
CA GLN A 49 -14.10 -17.94 15.89
C GLN A 49 -13.23 -17.33 14.79
N TYR A 50 -13.88 -16.75 13.78
CA TYR A 50 -13.13 -15.99 12.77
C TYR A 50 -12.41 -14.85 13.45
N SER A 51 -11.12 -14.71 13.11
CA SER A 51 -10.35 -13.58 13.55
C SER A 51 -9.56 -12.97 12.41
N ASN A 52 -9.56 -11.65 12.37
CA ASN A 52 -8.92 -10.85 11.34
C ASN A 52 -7.38 -11.00 11.32
N HIS A 53 -6.78 -11.61 12.35
CA HIS A 53 -5.36 -11.97 12.34
C HIS A 53 -5.03 -13.24 11.54
N TYR A 54 -6.01 -14.12 11.27
CA TYR A 54 -5.83 -15.30 10.42
C TYR A 54 -6.15 -15.05 8.94
N ALA A 55 -6.71 -13.88 8.61
CA ALA A 55 -6.93 -13.50 7.23
C ALA A 55 -5.58 -13.41 6.49
N PRO A 56 -5.45 -13.97 5.27
CA PRO A 56 -4.24 -13.80 4.48
C PRO A 56 -4.04 -12.30 4.21
N ARG A 57 -3.09 -11.70 4.92
CA ARG A 57 -2.79 -10.27 4.80
C ARG A 57 -1.99 -10.06 3.53
N ARG A 58 -2.41 -9.08 2.74
CA ARG A 58 -1.63 -8.64 1.59
C ARG A 58 -0.29 -8.10 2.09
N ILE A 59 0.80 -8.68 1.64
CA ILE A 59 2.16 -8.26 2.00
C ILE A 59 2.63 -7.23 0.98
N PHE A 60 3.13 -6.10 1.46
CA PHE A 60 3.57 -5.00 0.60
C PHE A 60 5.05 -5.03 0.26
N THR A 61 5.84 -5.74 1.06
CA THR A 61 7.29 -5.88 0.90
C THR A 61 7.61 -6.96 -0.13
N LYS A 62 8.54 -6.67 -1.07
CA LYS A 62 8.87 -7.57 -2.19
C LYS A 62 9.51 -8.89 -1.74
N LEU A 63 10.36 -8.86 -0.72
CA LEU A 63 10.99 -10.03 -0.13
C LEU A 63 10.35 -10.27 1.23
N ILE A 64 9.67 -11.41 1.36
CA ILE A 64 8.81 -11.73 2.52
C ILE A 64 9.48 -12.67 3.52
N GLU A 65 10.66 -13.19 3.20
CA GLU A 65 11.38 -14.11 4.07
C GLU A 65 11.92 -13.38 5.31
N PRO A 66 11.41 -13.70 6.50
CA PRO A 66 11.88 -13.11 7.74
C PRO A 66 13.23 -13.70 8.13
N CYS A 67 14.22 -12.86 8.47
CA CYS A 67 15.54 -13.36 8.87
C CYS A 67 16.28 -12.51 9.90
N LYS A 68 15.91 -11.23 10.08
CA LYS A 68 16.56 -10.30 11.00
C LYS A 68 15.53 -9.62 11.88
N ASN A 69 15.99 -8.97 12.96
CA ASN A 69 15.14 -8.20 13.87
C ASN A 69 13.95 -9.04 14.35
N ASP A 70 14.22 -10.21 14.96
CA ASP A 70 13.20 -11.16 15.43
C ASP A 70 12.17 -11.59 14.36
N GLY A 71 12.56 -11.53 13.08
CA GLY A 71 11.73 -11.88 11.94
C GLY A 71 10.86 -10.74 11.40
N TYR A 72 11.03 -9.51 11.89
CA TYR A 72 10.36 -8.34 11.34
C TYR A 72 11.02 -7.81 10.05
N ASP A 73 12.31 -8.09 9.86
CA ASP A 73 13.07 -7.63 8.71
C ASP A 73 13.47 -8.80 7.80
N ASN A 74 13.51 -8.51 6.49
CA ASN A 74 14.11 -9.42 5.52
C ASN A 74 15.65 -9.25 5.42
N ALA A 75 16.29 -10.03 4.54
CA ALA A 75 17.75 -10.03 4.41
C ALA A 75 18.33 -8.66 4.02
N GLU A 76 17.54 -7.88 3.28
CA GLU A 76 17.88 -6.55 2.80
C GLU A 76 17.65 -5.43 3.83
N GLY A 77 17.14 -5.77 5.01
CA GLY A 77 16.80 -4.82 6.08
C GLY A 77 15.53 -4.04 5.79
N ASP A 78 14.68 -4.47 4.86
CA ASP A 78 13.35 -3.90 4.74
C ASP A 78 12.43 -4.53 5.79
N PHE A 79 11.69 -3.68 6.50
CA PHE A 79 10.61 -4.11 7.38
C PHE A 79 9.50 -4.79 6.56
N ILE A 80 9.07 -5.98 6.98
CA ILE A 80 8.06 -6.78 6.30
C ILE A 80 6.67 -6.24 6.66
N CYS A 81 6.13 -5.39 5.79
CA CYS A 81 4.86 -4.69 6.03
C CYS A 81 3.66 -5.52 5.56
N ARG A 82 2.64 -5.66 6.41
CA ARG A 82 1.35 -6.27 6.04
C ARG A 82 0.20 -5.27 6.18
N VAL A 83 -0.85 -5.45 5.37
CA VAL A 83 -2.10 -4.68 5.51
C VAL A 83 -2.68 -4.85 6.92
N ASN A 84 -3.15 -3.76 7.51
CA ASN A 84 -3.73 -3.67 8.85
C ASN A 84 -2.75 -3.94 10.01
N ASP A 85 -1.44 -4.00 9.75
CA ASP A 85 -0.46 -3.92 10.83
C ASP A 85 -0.44 -2.48 11.38
N VAL A 86 -0.21 -2.33 12.69
CA VAL A 86 -0.10 -1.03 13.35
C VAL A 86 1.36 -0.78 13.69
N ILE A 87 1.88 0.33 13.19
CA ILE A 87 3.20 0.84 13.57
C ILE A 87 2.99 1.84 14.69
N ALA A 88 3.69 1.71 15.81
CA ALA A 88 3.60 2.67 16.92
C ALA A 88 4.89 3.49 17.02
N ASN A 89 4.75 4.79 17.32
CA ASN A 89 5.89 5.60 17.74
C ASN A 89 6.23 5.33 19.23
N PRO A 90 7.36 5.84 19.76
CA PRO A 90 7.73 5.64 21.18
C PRO A 90 6.72 6.19 22.20
N GLU A 91 5.85 7.11 21.77
CA GLU A 91 4.78 7.70 22.59
C GLU A 91 3.49 6.87 22.56
N GLY A 92 3.45 5.79 21.76
CA GLY A 92 2.30 4.90 21.62
C GLY A 92 1.28 5.33 20.57
N TYR A 93 1.53 6.39 19.80
CA TYR A 93 0.66 6.77 18.69
C TYR A 93 0.79 5.76 17.55
N GLY A 94 -0.35 5.13 17.22
CA GLY A 94 -0.45 4.08 16.21
C GLY A 94 -0.78 4.61 14.81
N TYR A 95 -0.19 3.97 13.81
CA TYR A 95 -0.40 4.19 12.39
C TYR A 95 -0.77 2.85 11.74
N GLU A 96 -2.03 2.68 11.36
CA GLU A 96 -2.50 1.47 10.69
C GLU A 96 -2.13 1.50 9.21
N ILE A 97 -1.45 0.45 8.74
CA ILE A 97 -0.99 0.34 7.35
C ILE A 97 -2.17 0.03 6.44
N ALA A 98 -2.50 0.95 5.53
CA ALA A 98 -3.63 0.82 4.62
C ALA A 98 -3.20 0.51 3.18
N ASP A 99 -2.13 1.13 2.67
CA ASP A 99 -1.61 0.82 1.33
C ASP A 99 -0.11 1.10 1.16
N ARG A 100 0.50 0.62 0.08
CA ARG A 100 1.86 1.01 -0.32
C ARG A 100 1.83 2.17 -1.30
N LEU A 101 2.50 3.26 -0.95
CA LEU A 101 2.67 4.44 -1.83
C LEU A 101 3.93 4.32 -2.69
N GLY A 102 5.02 3.77 -2.15
CA GLY A 102 6.29 3.68 -2.86
C GLY A 102 7.28 2.71 -2.24
N HIS A 103 8.30 2.37 -3.02
CA HIS A 103 9.42 1.54 -2.61
C HIS A 103 10.66 1.96 -3.40
N GLY A 104 11.83 1.96 -2.76
CA GLY A 104 13.10 2.28 -3.39
C GLY A 104 14.30 1.94 -2.53
N THR A 105 15.46 2.46 -2.92
CA THR A 105 16.75 2.16 -2.27
C THR A 105 16.77 2.44 -0.77
N PHE A 106 16.08 3.51 -0.35
CA PHE A 106 16.04 3.95 1.05
C PHE A 106 15.06 3.13 1.93
N GLY A 107 14.12 2.40 1.33
CA GLY A 107 13.09 1.65 2.04
C GLY A 107 11.71 1.75 1.38
N GLN A 108 10.67 1.95 2.19
CA GLN A 108 9.27 1.88 1.77
C GLN A 108 8.50 3.10 2.23
N VAL A 109 7.49 3.52 1.46
CA VAL A 109 6.54 4.56 1.85
C VAL A 109 5.15 3.95 1.84
N LEU A 110 4.45 4.05 2.96
CA LEU A 110 3.12 3.50 3.15
C LEU A 110 2.11 4.62 3.35
N ARG A 111 0.89 4.38 2.88
CA ARG A 111 -0.28 5.14 3.31
C ARG A 111 -0.77 4.51 4.58
N CYS A 112 -0.72 5.26 5.67
CA CYS A 112 -1.24 4.82 6.95
C CYS A 112 -2.43 5.71 7.37
N VAL A 113 -3.26 5.16 8.24
CA VAL A 113 -4.37 5.89 8.88
C VAL A 113 -4.05 6.00 10.37
N THR A 114 -4.14 7.21 10.90
CA THR A 114 -3.95 7.48 12.33
C THR A 114 -5.24 7.19 13.11
N CYS A 115 -5.16 7.14 14.45
CA CYS A 115 -6.33 6.93 15.29
C CYS A 115 -7.42 8.02 15.14
N ASP A 116 -7.04 9.24 14.76
CA ASP A 116 -7.93 10.35 14.38
C ASP A 116 -8.38 10.30 12.90
N ASN A 117 -8.26 9.13 12.26
CA ASN A 117 -8.71 8.84 10.90
C ASN A 117 -8.08 9.72 9.82
N ARG A 118 -6.87 10.23 10.04
CA ARG A 118 -6.14 11.02 9.03
C ARG A 118 -5.25 10.12 8.21
N SER A 119 -5.28 10.34 6.89
CA SER A 119 -4.37 9.66 5.97
C SER A 119 -3.00 10.35 5.99
N VAL A 120 -1.95 9.58 6.30
CA VAL A 120 -0.57 10.05 6.35
C VAL A 120 0.36 9.16 5.52
N ALA A 121 1.47 9.72 5.06
CA ALA A 121 2.54 8.94 4.44
C ALA A 121 3.61 8.62 5.48
N VAL A 122 3.86 7.34 5.74
CA VAL A 122 4.90 6.87 6.67
C VAL A 122 6.06 6.31 5.85
N LYS A 123 7.24 6.93 5.96
CA LYS A 123 8.47 6.47 5.31
C LYS A 123 9.25 5.57 6.27
N ILE A 124 9.32 4.29 5.96
CA ILE A 124 10.08 3.29 6.72
C ILE A 124 11.46 3.16 6.09
N ILE A 125 12.48 3.47 6.88
CA ILE A 125 13.89 3.39 6.47
C ILE A 125 14.40 1.98 6.70
N LYS A 126 15.20 1.46 5.77
CA LYS A 126 15.86 0.15 5.94
C LYS A 126 16.69 0.12 7.22
N ASN A 127 16.68 -1.01 7.91
CA ASN A 127 17.50 -1.27 9.08
C ASN A 127 18.97 -1.55 8.69
N LYS A 128 19.65 -0.53 8.14
CA LYS A 128 21.09 -0.53 7.84
C LYS A 128 21.70 0.83 8.21
N PRO A 129 22.89 0.87 8.85
CA PRO A 129 23.48 2.11 9.37
C PRO A 129 23.61 3.24 8.35
N ALA A 130 24.01 2.93 7.10
CA ALA A 130 24.16 3.94 6.06
C ALA A 130 22.84 4.65 5.69
N TYR A 131 21.73 3.91 5.62
CA TYR A 131 20.41 4.50 5.33
C TYR A 131 19.87 5.29 6.52
N PHE A 132 20.13 4.83 7.75
CA PHE A 132 19.78 5.59 8.96
C PHE A 132 20.50 6.94 9.01
N GLN A 133 21.82 6.96 8.78
CA GLN A 133 22.59 8.21 8.73
C GLN A 133 22.06 9.17 7.67
N GLN A 134 21.76 8.67 6.46
CA GLN A 134 21.18 9.49 5.40
C GLN A 134 19.79 10.05 5.77
N ALA A 135 18.96 9.26 6.44
CA ALA A 135 17.64 9.71 6.90
C ALA A 135 17.74 10.84 7.95
N LEU A 136 18.76 10.82 8.81
CA LEU A 136 19.01 11.93 9.74
C LEU A 136 19.32 13.24 9.01
N VAL A 137 20.09 13.18 7.92
CA VAL A 137 20.36 14.35 7.06
C VAL A 137 19.07 14.88 6.44
N GLU A 138 18.22 13.98 5.91
CA GLU A 138 16.91 14.34 5.35
C GLU A 138 16.02 15.04 6.39
N VAL A 139 15.88 14.46 7.60
CA VAL A 139 15.12 15.06 8.70
C VAL A 139 15.67 16.44 9.05
N ARG A 140 17.00 16.59 9.13
CA ARG A 140 17.62 17.87 9.46
C ARG A 140 17.33 18.96 8.42
N ILE A 141 17.40 18.61 7.14
CA ILE A 141 17.07 19.53 6.05
C ILE A 141 15.59 19.91 6.09
N LEU A 142 14.69 18.93 6.25
CA LEU A 142 13.25 19.19 6.33
C LEU A 142 12.89 20.08 7.53
N GLN A 143 13.49 19.86 8.69
CA GLN A 143 13.31 20.72 9.87
C GLN A 143 13.77 22.15 9.62
N LEU A 144 14.90 22.34 8.92
CA LEU A 144 15.42 23.66 8.56
C LEU A 144 14.43 24.37 7.62
N LEU A 145 14.00 23.69 6.56
CA LEU A 145 13.09 24.25 5.57
C LEU A 145 11.74 24.61 6.18
N ASN A 146 11.17 23.73 6.99
CA ASN A 146 9.89 23.98 7.66
C ASN A 146 9.98 25.19 8.60
N ARG A 147 11.09 25.36 9.32
CA ARG A 147 11.29 26.50 10.23
C ARG A 147 11.37 27.83 9.50
N TYR A 148 12.03 27.89 8.34
CA TYR A 148 12.29 29.16 7.65
C TYR A 148 11.28 29.48 6.55
N TYR A 149 10.59 28.48 5.99
CA TYR A 149 9.83 28.63 4.76
C TYR A 149 8.41 28.05 4.77
N ASP A 150 7.99 27.28 5.79
CA ASP A 150 6.58 26.87 5.91
C ASP A 150 5.90 27.58 7.09
N THR A 151 5.21 28.69 6.78
CA THR A 151 4.48 29.50 7.78
C THR A 151 3.19 28.84 8.26
N ARG A 152 2.81 27.65 7.77
CA ARG A 152 1.58 26.94 8.17
C ARG A 152 1.79 25.95 9.32
N ILE A 153 3.03 25.79 9.79
CA ILE A 153 3.42 24.84 10.85
C ILE A 153 3.76 25.58 12.17
N VAL A 154 3.49 26.89 12.26
CA VAL A 154 3.66 27.70 13.48
C VAL A 154 2.30 28.15 14.03
#